data_AF-A0AAV0YAQ1-F1
#
_entry.id   AF-A0AAV0YAQ1-F1
#
_cell.length_a   1.000
_cell.length_b   1.000
_cell.length_c   1.000
_cell.angle_alpha   90.00
_cell.angle_beta   90.00
_cell.angle_gamma   90.00
#
_symmetry.space_group_name_H-M   'P 1'
#
loop_
_entity.id
_entity.type
_entity.pdbx_description
1 polymer ?
#
loop_
_entity_poly.entity_id
_entity_poly.type
_entity_poly.pdbx_seq_one_letter_code
_entity_poly.pdbx_strand_id
1 'polypeptide(L)'
;MKNLKFCQPLVLSLKKGLAKRFQRYMTCENCQISAVLIPKFILNWAKPHDKVIIRQGLIDYLISDNEKDDNTDNSLSLPMSIFRLLELGSDSEDDFLQFGDTVETDYFPNNNVQMLVDTYLSNTLIKTPNDLPLPLKKAYIRFNTAIPSSAPVERLFSAGGQLMEKRKGKMADKNFEMTLLQKYNKYFNIM
;
A
#
# COMPACT_ATOMS: atom_id res chain seq x y z
N MET A 1 23.98 -18.33 -18.59
CA MET A 1 25.12 -17.42 -18.29
C MET A 1 26.48 -18.02 -18.72
N LYS A 2 26.61 -18.67 -19.89
CA LYS A 2 27.86 -19.35 -20.29
C LYS A 2 28.79 -18.54 -21.23
N ASN A 3 28.44 -17.29 -21.58
CA ASN A 3 29.14 -16.54 -22.64
C ASN A 3 29.86 -15.23 -22.22
N LEU A 4 30.00 -14.93 -20.92
CA LEU A 4 30.66 -13.70 -20.44
C LEU A 4 31.99 -14.03 -19.73
N LYS A 5 33.00 -14.49 -20.48
CA LYS A 5 34.31 -14.85 -19.90
C LYS A 5 35.06 -13.65 -19.28
N PHE A 6 34.94 -12.45 -19.87
CA PHE A 6 35.68 -11.26 -19.43
C PHE A 6 34.95 -10.43 -18.37
N CYS A 7 33.61 -10.34 -18.44
CA CYS A 7 32.82 -9.53 -17.50
C CYS A 7 32.32 -10.33 -16.28
N GLN A 8 32.72 -11.60 -16.14
CA GLN A 8 32.32 -12.44 -15.01
C GLN A 8 32.62 -11.81 -13.64
N PRO A 9 33.81 -11.19 -13.40
CA PRO A 9 34.09 -10.53 -12.13
C PRO A 9 33.13 -9.35 -11.85
N LEU A 10 32.77 -8.58 -12.88
CA LEU A 10 31.83 -7.47 -12.75
C LEU A 10 30.43 -7.97 -12.38
N VAL A 11 29.93 -9.01 -13.04
CA VAL A 11 28.62 -9.61 -12.73
C VAL A 11 28.59 -10.15 -11.30
N LEU A 12 29.66 -10.79 -10.84
CA LEU A 12 29.75 -11.30 -9.47
C LEU A 12 29.76 -10.16 -8.44
N SER A 13 30.54 -9.11 -8.69
CA SER A 13 30.59 -7.92 -7.83
C SER A 13 29.25 -7.20 -7.76
N LEU A 14 28.53 -7.05 -8.88
CA LEU A 14 27.18 -6.48 -8.92
C LEU A 14 26.19 -7.33 -8.14
N LYS A 15 26.17 -8.65 -8.35
CA LYS A 15 25.31 -9.56 -7.58
C LYS A 15 25.57 -9.46 -6.09
N LYS A 16 26.84 -9.44 -5.68
CA LYS A 16 27.24 -9.31 -4.27
C LYS A 16 26.84 -7.95 -3.69
N GLY A 17 27.02 -6.88 -4.46
CA GLY A 17 26.63 -5.53 -4.07
C GLY A 17 25.12 -5.40 -3.89
N LEU A 18 24.33 -5.91 -4.83
CA LEU A 18 22.87 -5.95 -4.74
C LEU A 18 22.40 -6.78 -3.54
N ALA A 19 22.93 -7.99 -3.38
CA ALA A 19 22.59 -8.84 -2.24
C ALA A 19 22.89 -8.13 -0.92
N LYS A 20 24.08 -7.52 -0.78
CA LYS A 20 24.47 -6.79 0.44
C LYS A 20 23.59 -5.57 0.69
N ARG A 21 23.27 -4.79 -0.35
CA ARG A 21 22.46 -3.57 -0.24
C ARG A 21 21.02 -3.87 0.16
N PHE A 22 20.41 -4.89 -0.45
CA PHE A 22 19.00 -5.21 -0.26
C PHE A 22 18.73 -6.26 0.82
N GLN A 23 19.77 -6.84 1.43
CA GLN A 23 19.64 -7.87 2.46
C GLN A 23 18.67 -7.47 3.58
N ARG A 24 18.77 -6.22 4.07
CA ARG A 24 17.91 -5.70 5.13
C ARG A 24 16.43 -5.71 4.77
N TYR A 25 16.10 -5.38 3.52
CA TYR A 25 14.72 -5.36 3.04
C TYR A 25 14.20 -6.78 2.83
N MET A 26 15.06 -7.69 2.37
CA MET A 26 14.72 -9.11 2.19
C MET A 26 14.45 -9.82 3.53
N THR A 27 15.01 -9.34 4.64
CA THR A 27 14.79 -9.89 5.99
C THR A 27 13.70 -9.15 6.79
N CYS A 28 13.22 -8.01 6.30
CA CYS A 28 12.24 -7.20 7.02
C CYS A 28 10.84 -7.74 6.80
N GLU A 29 10.18 -8.20 7.87
CA GLU A 29 8.83 -8.79 7.83
C GLU A 29 7.81 -7.89 7.12
N ASN A 30 7.74 -6.61 7.47
CA ASN A 30 6.82 -5.65 6.83
C ASN A 30 7.08 -5.52 5.32
N CYS A 31 8.35 -5.53 4.88
CA CYS A 31 8.70 -5.49 3.47
C CYS A 31 8.32 -6.78 2.75
N GLN A 32 8.43 -7.93 3.41
CA GLN A 32 8.03 -9.22 2.86
C GLN A 32 6.50 -9.29 2.71
N ILE A 33 5.74 -8.86 3.72
CA ILE A 33 4.27 -8.78 3.68
C ILE A 33 3.83 -7.83 2.55
N SER A 34 4.39 -6.61 2.50
CA SER A 34 4.17 -5.65 1.41
C SER A 34 4.39 -6.27 0.03
N ALA A 35 5.52 -6.95 -0.17
CA ALA A 35 5.88 -7.55 -1.44
C ALA A 35 4.98 -8.73 -1.85
N VAL A 36 4.48 -9.51 -0.89
CA VAL A 36 3.56 -10.63 -1.17
C VAL A 36 2.17 -10.15 -1.53
N LEU A 37 1.73 -9.01 -1.00
CA LEU A 37 0.42 -8.44 -1.30
C LEU A 37 0.33 -7.83 -2.71
N ILE A 38 1.46 -7.71 -3.43
CA ILE A 38 1.48 -7.21 -4.81
C ILE A 38 1.22 -8.38 -5.78
N PRO A 39 0.06 -8.43 -6.48
CA PRO A 39 -0.33 -9.59 -7.26
C PRO A 39 0.64 -9.99 -8.38
N LYS A 40 1.34 -9.02 -8.98
CA LYS A 40 2.33 -9.26 -10.04
C LYS A 40 3.60 -10.00 -9.58
N PHE A 41 3.93 -9.93 -8.28
CA PHE A 41 5.22 -10.40 -7.75
C PHE A 41 5.07 -11.51 -6.69
N ILE A 42 3.88 -12.10 -6.55
CA ILE A 42 3.55 -13.10 -5.52
C ILE A 42 4.64 -14.17 -5.44
N LEU A 43 5.41 -14.16 -4.34
CA LEU A 43 6.41 -15.16 -3.93
C LEU A 43 7.44 -15.60 -4.99
N ASN A 44 7.51 -14.98 -6.18
CA ASN A 44 8.43 -15.34 -7.25
C ASN A 44 9.89 -14.95 -6.93
N TRP A 45 10.06 -13.99 -6.01
CA TRP A 45 11.35 -13.50 -5.55
C TRP A 45 11.95 -14.30 -4.38
N ALA A 46 11.12 -15.08 -3.65
CA ALA A 46 11.51 -15.77 -2.44
C ALA A 46 11.96 -17.22 -2.70
N LYS A 47 12.91 -17.72 -1.88
CA LYS A 47 13.31 -19.13 -1.92
C LYS A 47 12.19 -20.02 -1.37
N PRO A 48 12.10 -21.30 -1.76
CA PRO A 48 11.01 -22.19 -1.32
C PRO A 48 10.78 -22.23 0.20
N HIS A 49 11.84 -22.24 1.00
CA HIS A 49 11.74 -22.21 2.46
C HIS A 49 11.18 -20.87 2.98
N ASP A 50 11.66 -19.76 2.41
CA ASP A 50 11.22 -18.41 2.80
C ASP A 50 9.76 -18.16 2.40
N LYS A 51 9.28 -18.79 1.31
CA LYS A 51 7.85 -18.72 0.90
C LYS A 51 6.91 -19.19 2.00
N VAL A 52 7.25 -20.28 2.68
CA VAL A 52 6.44 -20.84 3.77
C VAL A 52 6.43 -19.89 4.97
N ILE A 53 7.58 -19.32 5.32
CA ILE A 53 7.71 -18.36 6.42
C ILE A 53 6.88 -17.11 6.15
N ILE A 54 7.03 -16.51 4.97
CA ILE A 54 6.33 -15.27 4.62
C ILE A 54 4.81 -15.49 4.57
N ARG A 55 4.38 -16.65 4.04
CA ARG A 55 2.98 -17.05 4.06
C ARG A 55 2.43 -17.12 5.48
N GLN A 56 3.16 -17.76 6.40
CA GLN A 56 2.73 -17.86 7.79
C GLN A 56 2.65 -16.47 8.44
N GLY A 57 3.66 -15.62 8.23
CA GLY A 57 3.64 -14.25 8.75
C GLY A 57 2.47 -13.41 8.23
N LEU A 58 2.05 -13.61 6.99
CA LEU A 58 0.85 -12.94 6.44
C LEU A 58 -0.44 -13.43 7.10
N ILE A 59 -0.57 -14.75 7.36
CA ILE A 59 -1.71 -15.32 8.07
C ILE A 59 -1.77 -14.80 9.51
N ASP A 60 -0.64 -14.84 10.22
CA ASP A 60 -0.54 -14.37 11.61
C ASP A 60 -0.89 -12.88 11.71
N TYR A 61 -0.44 -12.06 10.75
CA TYR A 61 -0.82 -10.66 10.67
C TYR A 61 -2.33 -10.47 10.50
N LEU A 62 -2.97 -11.18 9.56
CA LEU A 62 -4.41 -11.06 9.30
C LEU A 62 -5.25 -11.51 10.50
N ILE A 63 -4.85 -12.57 11.20
CA ILE A 63 -5.51 -13.00 12.44
C ILE A 63 -5.40 -11.89 13.51
N SER A 64 -4.19 -11.33 13.70
CA SER A 64 -3.97 -10.27 14.69
C SER A 64 -4.69 -8.95 14.38
N ASP A 65 -5.00 -8.67 13.11
CA ASP A 65 -5.73 -7.47 12.69
C ASP A 65 -7.24 -7.65 12.92
N ASN A 66 -7.78 -8.84 12.68
CA ASN A 66 -9.19 -9.17 12.97
C ASN A 66 -9.50 -9.08 14.48
N GLU A 67 -8.60 -9.56 15.35
CA GLU A 67 -8.80 -9.50 16.83
C GLU A 67 -8.79 -8.07 17.39
N LYS A 68 -8.18 -7.11 16.67
CA LYS A 68 -8.16 -5.70 17.07
C LYS A 68 -9.46 -4.99 16.74
N ASP A 69 -10.12 -5.35 15.64
CA ASP A 69 -11.38 -4.74 15.24
C ASP A 69 -12.55 -5.14 16.20
N ASP A 70 -12.49 -6.30 16.86
CA ASP A 70 -13.52 -6.78 17.82
C ASP A 70 -13.53 -6.04 19.18
N ASN A 71 -12.48 -5.28 19.53
CA ASN A 71 -12.37 -4.59 20.83
C ASN A 71 -12.52 -3.05 20.76
N THR A 72 -12.78 -2.49 19.58
CA THR A 72 -12.92 -1.04 19.40
C THR A 72 -14.25 -0.67 18.76
N ASP A 73 -15.25 -0.51 19.60
CA ASP A 73 -16.37 0.37 19.29
C ASP A 73 -15.84 1.81 19.12
N ASN A 74 -16.05 2.35 17.92
CA ASN A 74 -15.92 3.74 17.49
C ASN A 74 -14.52 4.39 17.34
N SER A 75 -14.37 5.00 16.15
CA SER A 75 -13.50 6.14 15.80
C SER A 75 -12.12 5.88 15.18
N LEU A 76 -12.08 5.10 14.10
CA LEU A 76 -11.30 5.51 12.92
C LEU A 76 -12.19 5.39 11.68
N SER A 77 -13.19 6.27 11.59
CA SER A 77 -13.79 6.56 10.29
C SER A 77 -12.66 7.10 9.41
N LEU A 78 -12.17 6.26 8.50
CA LEU A 78 -11.39 6.74 7.36
C LEU A 78 -12.17 7.92 6.76
N PRO A 79 -11.51 9.05 6.44
CA PRO A 79 -12.20 10.16 5.78
C PRO A 79 -12.92 9.65 4.54
N MET A 80 -14.24 9.73 4.58
CA MET A 80 -15.22 9.23 3.60
C MET A 80 -15.17 10.00 2.26
N SER A 81 -14.01 10.53 1.88
CA SER A 81 -13.83 11.43 0.73
C SER A 81 -12.83 10.92 -0.31
N ILE A 82 -12.41 9.65 -0.25
CA ILE A 82 -11.68 9.00 -1.35
C ILE A 82 -12.60 8.07 -2.18
N PHE A 83 -13.87 7.96 -1.79
CA PHE A 83 -14.88 7.00 -2.28
C PHE A 83 -15.69 7.47 -3.53
N ARG A 84 -15.17 8.38 -4.37
CA ARG A 84 -15.82 8.68 -5.66
C ARG A 84 -14.81 9.06 -6.72
N LEU A 85 -14.53 8.13 -7.64
CA LEU A 85 -14.44 8.41 -9.07
C LEU A 85 -14.30 7.10 -9.86
N LEU A 86 -15.42 6.70 -10.48
CA LEU A 86 -15.48 5.73 -11.56
C LEU A 86 -15.40 6.44 -12.92
N GLU A 87 -14.99 5.65 -13.91
CA GLU A 87 -15.02 5.88 -15.37
C GLU A 87 -13.84 6.62 -15.99
N LEU A 88 -12.82 5.86 -16.38
CA LEU A 88 -12.56 5.60 -17.80
C LEU A 88 -11.73 4.32 -17.93
N GLY A 89 -12.27 3.31 -18.61
CA GLY A 89 -11.51 2.13 -19.00
C GLY A 89 -10.34 2.55 -19.89
N SER A 90 -9.12 2.39 -19.37
CA SER A 90 -7.88 2.54 -20.10
C SER A 90 -6.97 1.41 -19.63
N ASP A 91 -6.59 0.53 -20.56
CA ASP A 91 -5.60 -0.53 -20.38
C ASP A 91 -4.20 0.08 -20.18
N SER A 92 -4.04 0.83 -19.09
CA SER A 92 -2.81 1.53 -18.71
C SER A 92 -2.30 1.01 -17.38
N GLU A 93 -0.99 0.80 -17.30
CA GLU A 93 -0.25 0.35 -16.10
C GLU A 93 -0.44 1.25 -14.84
N ASP A 94 -1.15 2.37 -14.97
CA ASP A 94 -1.49 3.32 -13.91
C ASP A 94 -2.70 2.89 -13.03
N ASP A 95 -3.40 1.82 -13.37
CA ASP A 95 -4.50 1.22 -12.57
C ASP A 95 -4.01 0.59 -11.25
N PHE A 96 -2.70 0.54 -11.02
CA PHE A 96 -2.07 -0.08 -9.85
C PHE A 96 -2.53 0.49 -8.50
N LEU A 97 -3.06 1.73 -8.47
CA LEU A 97 -3.49 2.43 -7.25
C LEU A 97 -4.98 2.80 -7.22
N GLN A 98 -5.76 2.40 -8.22
CA GLN A 98 -7.18 2.71 -8.21
C GLN A 98 -7.88 1.67 -7.34
N PHE A 99 -8.42 2.07 -6.18
CA PHE A 99 -9.20 1.18 -5.33
C PHE A 99 -10.70 1.40 -5.58
N GLY A 100 -11.38 0.45 -6.22
CA GLY A 100 -12.83 0.48 -6.40
C GLY A 100 -13.58 0.14 -5.11
N ASP A 101 -14.76 0.70 -4.95
CA ASP A 101 -15.63 0.49 -3.80
C ASP A 101 -16.41 -0.82 -3.95
N THR A 102 -15.92 -1.87 -3.30
CA THR A 102 -16.72 -3.08 -3.04
C THR A 102 -17.04 -3.09 -1.57
N VAL A 103 -18.21 -2.56 -1.24
CA VAL A 103 -18.82 -2.66 0.09
C VAL A 103 -19.41 -4.06 0.22
N GLU A 104 -18.55 -5.06 0.32
CA GLU A 104 -18.95 -6.40 0.75
C GLU A 104 -18.21 -6.67 2.05
N THR A 105 -18.92 -6.38 3.15
CA THR A 105 -18.53 -6.77 4.50
C THR A 105 -18.72 -8.27 4.66
N ASP A 106 -17.87 -9.05 4.01
CA ASP A 106 -17.80 -10.48 4.26
C ASP A 106 -17.00 -10.69 5.54
N TYR A 107 -17.72 -10.95 6.63
CA TYR A 107 -17.16 -11.46 7.88
C TYR A 107 -16.48 -12.82 7.58
N PHE A 108 -15.15 -12.85 7.55
CA PHE A 108 -14.40 -14.09 7.35
C PHE A 108 -13.93 -14.65 8.70
N PRO A 109 -14.53 -15.73 9.23
CA PRO A 109 -14.05 -16.38 10.44
C PRO A 109 -12.62 -16.93 10.27
N ASN A 110 -11.85 -17.00 11.37
CA ASN A 110 -10.40 -17.29 11.38
C ASN A 110 -9.95 -18.54 10.59
N ASN A 111 -10.78 -19.58 10.47
CA ASN A 111 -10.46 -20.77 9.64
C ASN A 111 -10.47 -20.48 8.12
N ASN A 112 -11.14 -19.41 7.69
CA ASN A 112 -11.18 -18.98 6.28
C ASN A 112 -9.96 -18.15 5.89
N VAL A 113 -9.22 -17.55 6.83
CA VAL A 113 -8.06 -16.71 6.51
C VAL A 113 -6.96 -17.53 5.83
N GLN A 114 -6.71 -18.75 6.32
CA GLN A 114 -5.74 -19.66 5.68
C GLN A 114 -6.18 -20.04 4.27
N MET A 115 -7.45 -20.42 4.09
CA MET A 115 -7.98 -20.75 2.75
C MET A 115 -7.96 -19.54 1.80
N LEU A 116 -8.21 -18.34 2.31
CA LEU A 116 -8.17 -17.09 1.55
C LEU A 116 -6.75 -16.80 1.06
N VAL A 117 -5.75 -16.92 1.93
CA VAL A 117 -4.34 -16.76 1.55
C VAL A 117 -3.93 -17.82 0.54
N ASP A 118 -4.38 -19.06 0.71
CA ASP A 118 -4.06 -20.16 -0.20
C ASP A 118 -4.67 -19.98 -1.57
N THR A 119 -5.92 -19.53 -1.59
CA THR A 119 -6.64 -19.16 -2.81
C THR A 119 -5.91 -18.02 -3.49
N TYR A 120 -5.53 -16.97 -2.76
CA TYR A 120 -4.77 -15.84 -3.32
C TYR A 120 -3.42 -16.27 -3.90
N LEU A 121 -2.62 -17.02 -3.16
CA LEU A 121 -1.29 -17.47 -3.60
C LEU A 121 -1.35 -18.44 -4.79
N SER A 122 -2.45 -19.17 -4.95
CA SER A 122 -2.67 -20.10 -6.06
C SER A 122 -3.37 -19.45 -7.25
N ASN A 123 -4.00 -18.29 -7.07
CA ASN A 123 -4.80 -17.63 -8.08
C ASN A 123 -3.94 -16.69 -8.94
N THR A 124 -3.73 -17.07 -10.19
CA THR A 124 -2.99 -16.29 -11.18
C THR A 124 -3.84 -15.24 -11.91
N LEU A 125 -5.13 -15.15 -11.61
CA LEU A 125 -6.08 -14.25 -12.28
C LEU A 125 -6.15 -12.87 -11.62
N ILE A 126 -5.77 -12.75 -10.35
CA ILE A 126 -5.71 -11.47 -9.64
C ILE A 126 -4.51 -10.69 -10.19
N LYS A 127 -4.78 -9.68 -11.01
CA LYS A 127 -3.75 -8.84 -11.64
C LYS A 127 -3.67 -7.46 -11.00
N THR A 128 -4.76 -7.02 -10.38
CA THR A 128 -4.91 -5.67 -9.83
C THR A 128 -5.19 -5.74 -8.33
N PRO A 129 -4.69 -4.79 -7.52
CA PRO A 129 -5.00 -4.72 -6.08
C PRO A 129 -6.49 -4.57 -5.75
N ASN A 130 -7.32 -4.23 -6.74
CA ASN A 130 -8.78 -4.18 -6.61
C ASN A 130 -9.44 -5.52 -6.41
N ASP A 131 -8.93 -6.54 -7.07
CA ASP A 131 -9.51 -7.88 -7.07
C ASP A 131 -9.07 -8.66 -5.81
N LEU A 132 -8.36 -7.99 -4.88
CA LEU A 132 -7.98 -8.55 -3.60
C LEU A 132 -9.21 -8.64 -2.68
N PRO A 133 -9.40 -9.79 -2.01
CA PRO A 133 -10.36 -9.91 -0.92
C PRO A 133 -10.15 -8.81 0.13
N LEU A 134 -11.26 -8.37 0.77
CA LEU A 134 -11.27 -7.25 1.71
C LEU A 134 -10.13 -7.27 2.76
N PRO A 135 -9.83 -8.40 3.43
CA PRO A 135 -8.76 -8.45 4.44
C PRO A 135 -7.36 -8.19 3.84
N LEU A 136 -7.09 -8.74 2.65
CA LEU A 136 -5.83 -8.52 1.93
C LEU A 136 -5.74 -7.09 1.37
N LYS A 137 -6.86 -6.52 0.94
CA LYS A 137 -6.94 -5.14 0.46
C LYS A 137 -6.62 -4.13 1.57
N LYS A 138 -7.18 -4.33 2.78
CA LYS A 138 -6.85 -3.52 3.97
C LYS A 138 -5.36 -3.59 4.30
N ALA A 139 -4.79 -4.80 4.29
CA ALA A 139 -3.35 -5.00 4.49
C ALA A 139 -2.52 -4.32 3.39
N TYR A 140 -2.94 -4.41 2.12
CA TYR A 140 -2.27 -3.80 0.98
C TYR A 140 -2.18 -2.29 1.14
N ILE A 141 -3.28 -1.62 1.47
CA ILE A 141 -3.32 -0.16 1.72
C ILE A 141 -2.35 0.18 2.86
N ARG A 142 -2.42 -0.52 3.99
CA ARG A 142 -1.57 -0.23 5.15
C ARG A 142 -0.07 -0.32 4.85
N PHE A 143 0.36 -1.38 4.14
CA PHE A 143 1.78 -1.63 3.91
C PHE A 143 2.33 -0.97 2.64
N ASN A 144 1.52 -0.79 1.60
CA ASN A 144 1.98 -0.29 0.29
C ASN A 144 1.60 1.17 0.00
N THR A 145 0.61 1.75 0.67
CA THR A 145 0.18 3.13 0.40
C THR A 145 0.55 4.12 1.49
N ALA A 146 1.46 3.76 2.39
CA ALA A 146 2.03 4.71 3.34
C ALA A 146 2.73 5.85 2.58
N ILE A 147 2.48 7.11 2.97
CA ILE A 147 3.08 8.27 2.32
C ILE A 147 4.61 8.17 2.48
N PRO A 148 5.37 7.98 1.38
CA PRO A 148 6.79 7.62 1.48
C PRO A 148 7.70 8.81 1.82
N SER A 149 7.15 10.02 1.98
CA SER A 149 7.91 11.26 2.15
C SER A 149 7.09 12.35 2.84
N SER A 150 7.78 13.27 3.54
CA SER A 150 7.20 14.54 4.00
C SER A 150 6.86 15.50 2.86
N ALA A 151 7.34 15.27 1.64
CA ALA A 151 7.19 16.20 0.52
C ALA A 151 5.73 16.63 0.22
N PRO A 152 4.71 15.75 0.27
CA PRO A 152 3.31 16.16 0.12
C PRO A 152 2.85 17.10 1.25
N VAL A 153 3.32 16.85 2.47
CA VAL A 153 3.05 17.67 3.67
C VAL A 153 3.79 19.01 3.58
N GLU A 154 5.03 19.03 3.11
CA GLU A 154 5.79 20.27 2.87
C GLU A 154 5.16 21.13 1.78
N ARG A 155 4.64 20.51 0.71
CA ARG A 155 3.84 21.21 -0.31
C ARG A 155 2.60 21.84 0.32
N LEU A 156 1.86 21.07 1.14
CA LEU A 156 0.70 21.55 1.89
C LEU A 156 1.05 22.78 2.74
N PHE A 157 2.12 22.72 3.53
CA PHE A 157 2.56 23.84 4.36
C PHE A 157 3.13 25.01 3.57
N SER A 158 3.76 24.78 2.41
CA SER A 158 4.21 25.85 1.52
C SER A 158 3.03 26.68 1.00
N ALA A 159 1.94 26.00 0.62
CA ALA A 159 0.70 26.67 0.24
C ALA A 159 -0.03 27.30 1.44
N GLY A 160 0.13 26.74 2.64
CA GLY A 160 -0.30 27.33 3.91
C GLY A 160 0.45 28.60 4.27
N GLY A 161 1.76 28.69 4.01
CA GLY A 161 2.55 29.90 4.21
C GLY A 161 2.00 31.11 3.44
N GLN A 162 1.48 30.90 2.23
CA GLN A 162 0.81 31.93 1.43
C GLN A 162 -0.53 32.39 2.03
N LEU A 163 -1.20 31.54 2.81
CA LEU A 163 -2.44 31.90 3.51
C LEU A 163 -2.16 32.73 4.77
N MET A 164 -0.99 32.51 5.41
CA MET A 164 -0.53 33.25 6.59
C MET A 164 0.21 34.55 6.25
N GLU A 165 0.29 34.94 4.98
CA GLU A 165 0.99 36.15 4.57
C GLU A 165 0.34 37.39 5.19
N LYS A 166 1.16 38.36 5.65
CA LYS A 166 0.72 39.57 6.39
C LYS A 166 -0.42 40.36 5.72
N ARG A 167 -0.62 40.18 4.41
CA ARG A 167 -1.64 40.84 3.59
C ARG A 167 -3.07 40.31 3.83
N LYS A 168 -3.24 39.12 4.43
CA LYS A 168 -4.56 38.45 4.57
C LYS A 168 -5.30 38.65 5.89
N GLY A 169 -4.80 39.52 6.77
CA GLY A 169 -5.46 39.80 8.06
C GLY A 169 -5.36 38.64 9.06
N LYS A 170 -5.78 38.86 10.31
CA LYS A 170 -5.75 37.81 11.33
C LYS A 170 -6.84 36.78 11.03
N MET A 171 -6.44 35.52 10.94
CA MET A 171 -7.32 34.38 10.70
C MET A 171 -7.21 33.41 11.88
N ALA A 172 -8.32 32.85 12.33
CA ALA A 172 -8.32 31.82 13.37
C ALA A 172 -7.85 30.47 12.78
N ASP A 173 -7.17 29.66 13.59
CA ASP A 173 -6.58 28.36 13.17
C ASP A 173 -7.60 27.46 12.46
N LYS A 174 -8.81 27.35 13.02
CA LYS A 174 -9.91 26.57 12.40
C LYS A 174 -10.23 27.02 10.97
N ASN A 175 -10.25 28.32 10.72
CA ASN A 175 -10.54 28.86 9.40
C ASN A 175 -9.35 28.66 8.46
N PHE A 176 -8.12 28.77 8.99
CA PHE A 176 -6.89 28.52 8.25
C PHE A 176 -6.85 27.07 7.74
N GLU A 177 -7.07 26.10 8.61
CA GLU A 177 -7.13 24.67 8.26
C GLU A 177 -8.21 24.41 7.20
N MET A 178 -9.42 24.94 7.39
CA MET A 178 -10.52 24.76 6.44
C MET A 178 -10.21 25.36 5.06
N THR A 179 -9.55 26.52 5.02
CA THR A 179 -9.15 27.17 3.76
C THR A 179 -8.01 26.43 3.07
N LEU A 180 -7.06 25.90 3.86
CA LEU A 180 -5.97 25.07 3.36
C LEU A 180 -6.51 23.78 2.73
N LEU A 181 -7.45 23.10 3.41
CA LEU A 181 -8.14 21.93 2.90
C LEU A 181 -8.94 22.25 1.62
N GLN A 182 -9.72 23.34 1.60
CA GLN A 182 -10.45 23.75 0.40
C GLN A 182 -9.51 24.05 -0.79
N LYS A 183 -8.33 24.64 -0.55
CA LYS A 183 -7.35 24.93 -1.60
C LYS A 183 -6.81 23.65 -2.25
N TYR A 184 -6.59 22.59 -1.47
CA TYR A 184 -6.13 21.30 -1.98
C TYR A 184 -7.26 20.43 -2.52
N ASN A 185 -8.44 20.48 -1.93
CA ASN A 185 -9.62 19.74 -2.39
C ASN A 185 -10.09 20.20 -3.78
N LYS A 186 -9.78 21.43 -4.22
CA LYS A 186 -10.03 21.86 -5.60
C LYS A 186 -9.33 21.01 -6.68
N TYR A 187 -8.25 20.31 -6.33
CA TYR A 187 -7.56 19.41 -7.25
C TYR A 187 -8.18 17.99 -7.25
N PHE A 188 -9.06 17.69 -6.30
CA PHE A 188 -9.88 16.50 -6.25
C PHE A 188 -11.29 16.91 -6.69
N ASN A 189 -11.52 17.03 -8.01
CA ASN A 189 -12.84 17.39 -8.55
C ASN A 189 -13.88 16.32 -8.16
N ILE A 190 -14.50 16.51 -7.00
CA ILE A 190 -15.77 15.89 -6.63
C ILE A 190 -16.84 16.91 -7.03
N MET A 191 -17.28 16.84 -8.28
CA MET A 191 -18.51 17.46 -8.75
C MET A 191 -19.32 16.40 -9.47
#